data_AF-R1FZ33-F1
#
_entry.id   AF-R1FZ33-F1
#
_cell.length_a   1.000
_cell.length_b   1.000
_cell.length_c   1.000
_cell.angle_alpha   90.00
_cell.angle_beta   90.00
_cell.angle_gamma   90.00
#
_symmetry.space_group_name_H-M   'P 1'
#
loop_
_entity.id
_entity.type
_entity.pdbx_description
1 polymer ?
#
loop_
_entity_poly.entity_id
_entity_poly.type
_entity_poly.pdbx_seq_one_letter_code
_entity_poly.pdbx_strand_id
1 'polypeptide(L)'
;MLVTGYVLTAVVALGIIYIGLNYLFAPNKIAAGFGFGEVPEHAETFLNVKGGRDVGAGLIPLALMVYGDAHALGWVMLTAAIWPVFDMLLILRHRGKKAIAFGVHGLTALVMVVAALLLLLG
;
A
#
# COMPACT_ATOMS: atom_id res chain seq x y z
N MET A 1 21.49 1.43 7.98
CA MET A 1 20.19 0.72 8.06
C MET A 1 19.03 1.71 8.01
N LEU A 2 19.02 2.71 8.89
CA LEU A 2 17.98 3.75 8.93
C LEU A 2 17.73 4.48 7.60
N VAL A 3 18.78 5.00 6.95
CA VAL A 3 18.62 5.73 5.67
C VAL A 3 17.87 4.89 4.63
N THR A 4 18.24 3.61 4.48
CA THR A 4 17.55 2.67 3.58
C THR A 4 16.10 2.46 4.01
N GLY A 5 15.82 2.28 5.30
CA GLY A 5 14.46 2.15 5.84
C GLY A 5 13.59 3.37 5.54
N TYR A 6 14.12 4.58 5.72
CA TYR A 6 13.44 5.84 5.38
C TYR A 6 13.18 5.96 3.88
N VAL A 7 14.16 5.64 3.04
CA VAL A 7 14.00 5.70 1.57
C VAL A 7 12.93 4.72 1.10
N LEU A 8 12.97 3.46 1.55
CA LEU A 8 11.94 2.47 1.20
C LEU A 8 10.55 2.91 1.66
N THR A 9 10.46 3.48 2.87
CA THR A 9 9.21 4.02 3.42
C THR A 9 8.67 5.15 2.55
N ALA A 10 9.51 6.11 2.16
CA ALA A 10 9.11 7.21 1.28
C ALA A 10 8.61 6.71 -0.08
N VAL A 11 9.31 5.75 -0.69
CA VAL A 11 8.91 5.16 -1.97
C VAL A 11 7.55 4.48 -1.86
N VAL A 12 7.32 3.65 -0.84
CA VAL A 12 6.03 3.00 -0.60
C VAL A 12 4.94 4.04 -0.36
N ALA A 13 5.18 5.01 0.52
CA ALA A 13 4.21 6.04 0.89
C ALA A 13 3.75 6.85 -0.33
N LEU A 14 4.69 7.33 -1.14
CA LEU A 14 4.40 8.09 -2.35
C LEU A 14 3.72 7.23 -3.42
N GLY A 15 4.11 5.96 -3.55
CA GLY A 15 3.48 5.01 -4.47
C GLY A 15 2.01 4.74 -4.09
N ILE A 16 1.72 4.57 -2.81
CA ILE A 16 0.35 4.36 -2.31
C ILE A 16 -0.50 5.64 -2.47
N ILE A 17 0.07 6.83 -2.25
CA ILE A 17 -0.62 8.10 -2.57
C ILE A 17 -0.95 8.16 -4.07
N TYR A 18 0.01 7.83 -4.94
CA TYR A 18 -0.22 7.82 -6.38
C TYR A 18 -1.36 6.85 -6.76
N ILE A 19 -1.39 5.64 -6.19
CA ILE A 19 -2.50 4.70 -6.39
C ILE A 19 -3.83 5.30 -5.91
N GLY A 20 -3.85 5.90 -4.71
CA GLY A 20 -5.04 6.53 -4.16
C GLY A 20 -5.58 7.67 -5.03
N LEU A 21 -4.70 8.53 -5.56
CA LEU A 21 -5.07 9.59 -6.50
C LEU A 21 -5.66 9.01 -7.80
N ASN A 22 -5.14 7.90 -8.31
CA ASN A 22 -5.72 7.23 -9.48
C ASN A 22 -7.11 6.67 -9.17
N TYR A 23 -7.35 6.15 -7.96
CA TYR A 23 -8.69 5.74 -7.55
C TYR A 23 -9.67 6.91 -7.42
N LEU A 24 -9.20 8.12 -7.08
CA LEU A 24 -10.04 9.31 -6.97
C LEU A 24 -10.36 9.96 -8.32
N PHE A 25 -9.39 9.98 -9.25
CA PHE A 25 -9.49 10.75 -10.50
C PHE A 25 -9.63 9.89 -11.76
N ALA A 26 -9.31 8.60 -11.69
CA ALA A 26 -9.45 7.65 -12.79
C ALA A 26 -9.90 6.24 -12.30
N PRO A 27 -10.94 6.13 -11.46
CA PRO A 27 -11.33 4.90 -10.75
C PRO A 27 -11.50 3.69 -11.68
N ASN A 28 -12.22 3.86 -12.78
CA ASN A 28 -12.50 2.78 -13.74
C ASN A 28 -11.22 2.24 -14.40
N LYS A 29 -10.22 3.10 -14.63
CA LYS A 29 -8.94 2.71 -15.24
C LYS A 29 -8.08 1.92 -14.27
N ILE A 30 -7.98 2.37 -13.02
CA ILE A 30 -7.07 1.77 -12.03
C ILE A 30 -7.64 0.46 -11.45
N ALA A 31 -8.97 0.34 -11.33
CA ALA A 31 -9.60 -0.82 -10.70
C ALA A 31 -9.29 -2.14 -11.42
N ALA A 32 -9.21 -2.14 -12.74
CA ALA A 32 -8.83 -3.32 -13.54
C ALA A 32 -7.40 -3.83 -13.23
N GLY A 33 -6.55 -2.95 -12.71
CA GLY A 33 -5.18 -3.25 -12.29
C GLY A 33 -5.06 -3.86 -10.90
N PHE A 34 -6.11 -3.84 -10.07
CA PHE A 34 -6.03 -4.33 -8.69
C PHE A 34 -5.73 -5.83 -8.61
N GLY A 35 -6.27 -6.61 -9.55
CA GLY A 35 -6.01 -8.05 -9.67
C GLY A 35 -7.24 -8.96 -9.60
N PHE A 36 -8.42 -8.42 -9.30
CA PHE A 36 -9.67 -9.19 -9.39
C PHE A 36 -10.02 -9.57 -10.83
N GLY A 37 -10.86 -10.61 -10.99
CA GLY A 37 -11.32 -11.09 -12.29
C GLY A 37 -12.32 -10.14 -12.95
N GLU A 38 -13.09 -9.41 -12.15
CA GLU A 38 -14.08 -8.43 -12.58
C GLU A 38 -14.05 -7.21 -11.65
N VAL A 39 -14.44 -6.06 -12.20
CA VAL A 39 -14.70 -4.83 -11.45
C VAL A 39 -16.21 -4.59 -11.51
N PRO A 40 -16.90 -4.40 -10.36
CA PRO A 40 -18.34 -4.17 -10.37
C PRO A 40 -18.73 -2.93 -11.18
N GLU A 41 -19.86 -3.01 -11.88
CA GLU A 41 -20.42 -1.86 -12.58
C GLU A 41 -20.81 -0.75 -11.58
N HIS A 42 -20.68 0.51 -12.01
CA HIS A 42 -21.02 1.69 -11.21
C HIS A 42 -20.33 1.78 -9.84
N ALA A 43 -19.15 1.17 -9.68
CA ALA A 43 -18.40 1.15 -8.41
C ALA A 43 -17.64 2.44 -8.08
N GLU A 44 -17.71 3.47 -8.93
CA GLU A 44 -16.89 4.69 -8.83
C GLU A 44 -16.90 5.34 -7.43
N THR A 45 -18.08 5.47 -6.82
CA THR A 45 -18.19 6.08 -5.47
C THR A 45 -17.45 5.26 -4.41
N PHE A 46 -17.52 3.94 -4.48
CA PHE A 46 -16.81 3.04 -3.57
C PHE A 46 -15.30 3.03 -3.85
N LEU A 47 -14.91 3.08 -5.12
CA LEU A 47 -13.51 3.21 -5.54
C LEU A 47 -12.90 4.53 -5.07
N ASN A 48 -13.65 5.63 -5.06
CA ASN A 48 -13.21 6.91 -4.50
C ASN A 48 -13.00 6.82 -2.98
N VAL A 49 -13.86 6.11 -2.24
CA VAL A 49 -13.65 5.86 -0.80
C VAL A 49 -12.34 5.10 -0.57
N LYS A 50 -12.04 4.08 -1.38
CA LYS A 50 -10.74 3.41 -1.35
C LYS A 50 -9.62 4.38 -1.67
N GLY A 51 -9.75 5.20 -2.71
CA GLY A 51 -8.74 6.18 -3.11
C GLY A 51 -8.38 7.16 -2.00
N GLY A 52 -9.38 7.71 -1.31
CA GLY A 52 -9.14 8.58 -0.15
C GLY A 52 -8.42 7.87 1.01
N ARG A 53 -8.77 6.60 1.27
CA ARG A 53 -8.08 5.78 2.27
C ARG A 53 -6.63 5.49 1.89
N ASP A 54 -6.36 5.18 0.63
CA ASP A 54 -5.00 4.94 0.14
C ASP A 54 -4.15 6.22 0.25
N VAL A 55 -4.69 7.40 -0.11
CA VAL A 55 -3.98 8.68 0.12
C VAL A 55 -3.65 8.87 1.60
N GLY A 56 -4.62 8.63 2.50
CA GLY A 56 -4.38 8.69 3.94
C GLY A 56 -3.31 7.69 4.41
N ALA A 57 -3.36 6.45 3.93
CA ALA A 57 -2.41 5.39 4.27
C ALA A 57 -0.97 5.74 3.88
N GLY A 58 -0.76 6.46 2.76
CA GLY A 58 0.56 6.96 2.40
C GLY A 58 0.97 8.25 3.13
N LEU A 59 0.04 9.10 3.55
CA LEU A 59 0.37 10.30 4.34
C LEU A 59 0.81 9.99 5.77
N ILE A 60 0.25 8.95 6.40
CA ILE A 60 0.60 8.52 7.77
C ILE A 60 2.12 8.29 7.94
N PRO A 61 2.79 7.44 7.14
CA PRO A 61 4.23 7.24 7.28
C PRO A 61 5.03 8.50 6.96
N LEU A 62 4.62 9.34 6.01
CA LEU A 62 5.30 10.62 5.74
C LEU A 62 5.24 11.58 6.93
N ALA A 63 4.11 11.64 7.64
CA ALA A 63 3.98 12.43 8.85
C ALA A 63 4.94 11.93 9.95
N LEU A 64 5.08 10.61 10.10
CA LEU A 64 6.04 10.01 11.04
C LEU A 64 7.50 10.20 10.63
N MET A 65 7.79 10.29 9.34
CA MET A 65 9.12 10.67 8.86
C MET A 65 9.48 12.10 9.30
N VAL A 66 8.52 13.03 9.28
CA VAL A 66 8.70 14.40 9.78
C VAL A 66 8.82 14.41 11.31
N TYR A 67 8.08 13.54 12.00
CA TYR A 67 8.18 13.37 13.46
C TYR A 67 9.59 12.89 13.90
N GLY A 68 10.27 12.09 13.08
CA GLY A 68 11.69 11.79 13.23
C GLY A 68 12.04 10.62 14.14
N ASP A 69 11.05 9.88 14.66
CA ASP A 69 11.27 8.65 15.43
C ASP A 69 11.23 7.42 14.51
N ALA A 70 12.41 6.81 14.31
CA ALA A 70 12.56 5.63 13.47
C ALA A 70 11.82 4.39 14.00
N HIS A 71 11.78 4.19 15.33
CA HIS A 71 11.09 3.03 15.90
C HIS A 71 9.58 3.16 15.76
N ALA A 72 9.05 4.36 16.00
CA ALA A 72 7.63 4.64 15.79
C ALA A 72 7.24 4.43 14.32
N LEU A 73 8.04 4.94 13.38
CA LEU A 73 7.83 4.72 11.95
C LEU A 73 7.92 3.24 11.57
N GLY A 74 8.89 2.51 12.14
CA GLY A 74 9.06 1.07 11.91
C GLY A 74 7.86 0.26 12.34
N TRP A 75 7.29 0.51 13.53
CA TRP A 75 6.07 -0.15 13.98
C TRP A 75 4.85 0.16 13.10
N VAL A 76 4.73 1.41 12.66
CA VAL A 76 3.67 1.80 11.73
C VAL A 76 3.83 1.10 10.38
N MET A 77 5.04 1.03 9.82
CA MET A 77 5.29 0.31 8.57
C MET A 77 4.99 -1.19 8.69
N LEU A 78 5.36 -1.81 9.82
CA LEU A 78 5.11 -3.23 10.06
C LEU A 78 3.61 -3.53 10.14
N THR A 79 2.87 -2.73 10.91
CA THR A 79 1.41 -2.89 11.02
C THR A 79 0.70 -2.55 9.71
N ALA A 80 1.18 -1.54 8.99
CA ALA A 80 0.61 -1.14 7.71
C ALA A 80 0.82 -2.17 6.60
N ALA A 81 1.84 -3.05 6.70
CA ALA A 81 2.03 -4.14 5.75
C ALA A 81 0.83 -5.11 5.70
N ILE A 82 -0.05 -5.08 6.71
CA ILE A 82 -1.30 -5.84 6.73
C ILE A 82 -2.23 -5.46 5.58
N TRP A 83 -2.28 -4.18 5.16
CA TRP A 83 -3.12 -3.75 4.03
C TRP A 83 -2.83 -4.54 2.74
N PRO A 84 -1.59 -4.51 2.19
CA PRO A 84 -1.29 -5.27 0.98
C PRO A 84 -1.33 -6.79 1.20
N VAL A 85 -1.15 -7.30 2.43
CA VAL A 85 -1.40 -8.71 2.73
C VAL A 85 -2.87 -9.06 2.52
N PHE A 86 -3.81 -8.25 3.04
CA PHE A 86 -5.24 -8.49 2.80
C PHE A 86 -5.59 -8.36 1.32
N ASP A 87 -5.05 -7.37 0.62
CA ASP A 87 -5.29 -7.21 -0.82
C ASP A 87 -4.85 -8.47 -1.60
N MET A 88 -3.64 -8.97 -1.33
CA MET A 88 -3.14 -10.24 -1.89
C MET A 88 -4.10 -11.41 -1.56
N LEU A 89 -4.45 -11.59 -0.29
CA LEU A 89 -5.28 -12.72 0.16
C LEU A 89 -6.68 -12.66 -0.44
N LEU A 90 -7.27 -11.47 -0.57
CA LEU A 90 -8.57 -11.28 -1.20
C LEU A 90 -8.52 -11.64 -2.68
N ILE A 91 -7.50 -11.19 -3.41
CA ILE A 91 -7.32 -11.57 -4.82
C ILE A 91 -7.24 -13.09 -4.96
N LEU A 92 -6.42 -13.75 -4.14
CA LEU A 92 -6.27 -15.21 -4.18
C LEU A 92 -7.57 -15.94 -3.81
N ARG A 93 -8.26 -15.49 -2.75
CA ARG A 93 -9.54 -16.05 -2.28
C ARG A 93 -10.61 -15.98 -3.37
N HIS A 94 -10.65 -14.87 -4.11
CA HIS A 94 -11.61 -14.63 -5.18
C HIS A 94 -11.09 -15.05 -6.57
N ARG A 95 -10.07 -15.94 -6.61
CA ARG A 95 -9.53 -16.54 -7.84
C ARG A 95 -9.06 -15.51 -8.88
N GLY A 96 -8.61 -14.35 -8.44
CA GLY A 96 -8.03 -13.31 -9.28
C GLY A 96 -6.62 -13.66 -9.79
N LYS A 97 -5.98 -12.67 -10.41
CA LYS A 97 -4.67 -12.81 -11.07
C LYS A 97 -3.56 -13.03 -10.04
N LYS A 98 -3.07 -14.27 -9.92
CA LYS A 98 -1.96 -14.63 -9.01
C LYS A 98 -0.70 -13.79 -9.23
N ALA A 99 -0.39 -13.45 -10.48
CA ALA A 99 0.75 -12.60 -10.81
C ALA A 99 0.67 -11.21 -10.15
N ILE A 100 -0.53 -10.60 -10.11
CA ILE A 100 -0.75 -9.32 -9.44
C ILE A 100 -0.78 -9.50 -7.91
N ALA A 101 -1.43 -10.58 -7.42
CA ALA A 101 -1.48 -10.89 -6.00
C ALA A 101 -0.06 -10.98 -5.39
N PHE A 102 0.82 -11.79 -5.96
CA PHE A 102 2.17 -11.96 -5.41
C PHE A 102 3.14 -10.87 -5.87
N GLY A 103 3.06 -10.45 -7.14
CA GLY A 103 4.04 -9.53 -7.74
C GLY A 103 3.84 -8.07 -7.37
N VAL A 104 2.60 -7.63 -7.13
CA VAL A 104 2.30 -6.27 -6.66
C VAL A 104 2.10 -6.29 -5.16
N HIS A 105 1.02 -6.92 -4.68
CA HIS A 105 0.62 -6.81 -3.28
C HIS A 105 1.57 -7.56 -2.34
N GLY A 106 1.90 -8.82 -2.64
CA GLY A 106 2.84 -9.61 -1.84
C GLY A 106 4.23 -8.98 -1.78
N LEU A 107 4.75 -8.47 -2.91
CA LEU A 107 6.04 -7.78 -2.95
C LEU A 107 6.00 -6.46 -2.18
N THR A 108 4.94 -5.65 -2.29
CA THR A 108 4.77 -4.43 -1.49
C THR A 108 4.75 -4.77 0.00
N ALA A 109 4.00 -5.79 0.42
CA ALA A 109 3.99 -6.24 1.81
C ALA A 109 5.39 -6.64 2.29
N LEU A 110 6.13 -7.41 1.50
CA LEU A 110 7.50 -7.81 1.83
C LEU A 110 8.43 -6.60 1.96
N VAL A 111 8.37 -5.64 1.03
CA VAL A 111 9.16 -4.41 1.08
C VAL A 111 8.83 -3.59 2.32
N MET A 112 7.55 -3.50 2.70
CA MET A 112 7.12 -2.81 3.92
C MET A 112 7.67 -3.47 5.18
N VAL A 113 7.65 -4.81 5.25
CA VAL A 113 8.25 -5.56 6.37
C VAL A 113 9.76 -5.34 6.42
N VAL A 114 10.46 -5.38 5.29
CA VAL A 114 11.90 -5.11 5.23
C VAL A 114 12.21 -3.67 5.68
N ALA A 115 11.45 -2.68 5.19
CA ALA A 115 11.61 -1.29 5.61
C ALA A 115 11.39 -1.13 7.12
N ALA A 116 10.35 -1.77 7.66
CA ALA A 116 10.06 -1.77 9.10
C ALA A 116 11.20 -2.38 9.92
N LEU A 117 11.70 -3.55 9.53
CA LEU A 117 12.82 -4.20 10.24
C LEU A 117 14.09 -3.36 10.19
N LEU A 118 14.39 -2.71 9.06
CA LEU A 118 15.54 -1.80 8.95
C LEU A 118 15.44 -0.57 9.85
N LEU A 119 14.21 -0.11 10.13
CA LEU A 119 13.93 1.02 11.02
C LEU A 119 13.91 0.60 12.50
N LEU A 120 13.45 -0.61 12.81
CA LEU A 120 13.37 -1.14 14.18
C LEU A 120 14.71 -1.69 14.71
N LEU A 121 15.60 -2.13 13.82
CA LEU A 121 16.89 -2.73 14.17
C LEU A 121 18.09 -1.79 13.93
N GLY A 122 17.86 -0.63 13.33
CA GLY A 122 18.88 0.33 12.93
C GLY A 122 18.96 1.52 13.85
#